data_AF-A0A5B0NVV3-F1
#
_entry.id   AF-A0A5B0NVV3-F1
#
_cell.length_a   1.000
_cell.length_b   1.000
_cell.length_c   1.000
_cell.angle_alpha   90.00
_cell.angle_beta   90.00
_cell.angle_gamma   90.00
#
_symmetry.space_group_name_H-M   'P 1'
#
loop_
_entity.id
_entity.type
_entity.pdbx_description
1 polymer ?
#
loop_
_entity_poly.entity_id
_entity_poly.type
_entity_poly.pdbx_seq_one_letter_code
_entity_poly.pdbx_strand_id
1 'polypeptide(L)'
;MKLSIVAFAVALSLAVSAVSCQPSDNVIKCVTCTQRTAIQCRVTGHTEKETCDFPLKGGGFCQQMRTKNHYRCRRTECATWTTINARNSEDNQEACKHRHKHISTFQNEHVMYEFL
;
A
#
# COMPACT_ATOMS: atom_id res chain seq x y z
N MET A 1 -26.62 7.26 -46.21
CA MET A 1 -25.98 6.28 -45.31
C MET A 1 -24.47 6.47 -45.38
N LYS A 2 -23.83 7.12 -44.40
CA LYS A 2 -22.34 7.19 -44.25
C LYS A 2 -21.88 7.94 -42.99
N LEU A 3 -22.75 8.74 -42.35
CA LEU A 3 -22.40 9.51 -41.14
C LEU A 3 -22.66 8.78 -39.81
N SER A 4 -23.59 7.81 -39.78
CA SER A 4 -23.89 7.09 -38.53
C SER A 4 -22.79 6.12 -38.09
N ILE A 5 -22.06 5.51 -39.02
CA ILE A 5 -21.07 4.46 -38.70
C ILE A 5 -19.87 5.04 -37.93
N VAL A 6 -19.46 6.26 -38.26
CA VAL A 6 -18.31 6.93 -37.63
C VAL A 6 -18.63 7.33 -36.19
N ALA A 7 -19.86 7.79 -35.91
CA ALA A 7 -20.28 8.17 -34.56
C ALA A 7 -20.34 6.95 -33.61
N PHE A 8 -20.78 5.79 -34.09
CA PHE A 8 -20.79 4.55 -33.31
C PHE A 8 -19.38 4.03 -32.99
N ALA A 9 -18.42 4.18 -33.92
CA ALA A 9 -17.04 3.75 -33.70
C ALA A 9 -16.33 4.58 -32.61
N VAL A 10 -16.53 5.90 -32.60
CA VAL A 10 -15.92 6.79 -31.60
C VAL A 10 -16.47 6.54 -30.20
N ALA A 11 -17.78 6.27 -30.08
CA ALA A 11 -18.40 5.94 -28.79
C ALA A 11 -17.89 4.61 -28.20
N LEU A 12 -17.61 3.60 -29.05
CA LEU A 12 -17.00 2.34 -28.59
C LEU A 12 -15.54 2.54 -28.12
N SER A 13 -14.74 3.37 -28.81
CA SER A 13 -13.34 3.62 -28.40
C SER A 13 -13.22 4.36 -27.07
N LEU A 14 -14.16 5.26 -26.77
CA LEU A 14 -14.23 5.96 -25.48
C LEU A 14 -14.65 5.04 -24.33
N ALA A 15 -15.53 4.06 -24.59
CA ALA A 15 -15.94 3.08 -23.59
C ALA A 15 -14.83 2.08 -23.21
N VAL A 16 -13.95 1.73 -24.16
CA VAL A 16 -12.83 0.81 -23.92
C VAL A 16 -11.66 1.48 -23.20
N SER A 17 -11.54 2.82 -23.26
CA SER A 17 -10.49 3.55 -22.53
C SER A 17 -10.78 3.69 -21.02
N ALA A 18 -11.99 3.34 -20.58
CA ALA A 18 -12.35 3.20 -19.19
C ALA A 18 -12.08 1.77 -18.68
N VAL A 19 -11.02 1.09 -19.19
CA VAL A 19 -10.40 -0.02 -18.44
C VAL A 19 -10.05 0.58 -17.10
N SER A 20 -10.90 0.24 -16.14
CA SER A 20 -10.76 0.54 -14.75
C SER A 20 -9.32 0.26 -14.36
N CYS A 21 -8.58 1.32 -14.05
CA CYS A 21 -7.50 1.23 -13.07
C CYS A 21 -8.16 0.82 -11.76
N GLN A 22 -8.62 -0.43 -11.67
CA GLN A 22 -8.76 -1.08 -10.38
C GLN A 22 -7.35 -1.00 -9.81
N PRO A 23 -7.16 -0.26 -8.70
CA PRO A 23 -5.90 -0.30 -8.02
C PRO A 23 -5.65 -1.77 -7.75
N SER A 24 -4.51 -2.32 -8.19
CA SER A 24 -4.13 -3.66 -7.77
C SER A 24 -4.27 -3.75 -6.25
N ASP A 25 -4.53 -4.94 -5.71
CA ASP A 25 -4.64 -5.12 -4.25
C ASP A 25 -3.39 -4.60 -3.50
N ASN A 26 -2.27 -4.46 -4.23
CA ASN A 26 -1.01 -3.92 -3.76
C ASN A 26 -0.99 -2.39 -3.62
N VAL A 27 -2.00 -1.67 -4.13
CA VAL A 27 -2.09 -0.19 -4.07
C VAL A 27 -2.97 0.27 -2.91
N ILE A 28 -2.34 0.87 -1.91
CA ILE A 28 -3.02 1.42 -0.74
C ILE A 28 -2.90 2.95 -0.66
N LYS A 29 -3.73 3.58 0.18
CA LYS A 29 -3.62 5.02 0.47
C LYS A 29 -2.25 5.33 1.10
N CYS A 30 -1.52 6.32 0.61
CA CYS A 30 -0.33 6.84 1.31
C CYS A 30 -0.78 7.53 2.62
N VAL A 31 0.00 7.40 3.70
CA VAL A 31 -0.32 8.08 4.98
C VAL A 31 -0.15 9.59 4.89
N THR A 32 0.74 10.07 4.02
CA THR A 32 1.06 11.50 3.89
C THR A 32 0.14 12.19 2.90
N CYS A 33 0.13 11.78 1.63
CA CYS A 33 -0.66 12.45 0.60
C CYS A 33 -2.10 11.94 0.48
N THR A 34 -2.47 10.88 1.23
CA THR A 34 -3.79 10.24 1.27
C THR A 34 -4.30 9.60 -0.04
N GLN A 35 -3.58 9.79 -1.14
CA GLN A 35 -3.87 9.21 -2.45
C GLN A 35 -3.56 7.70 -2.48
N ARG A 36 -4.29 6.94 -3.31
CA ARG A 36 -4.03 5.51 -3.55
C ARG A 36 -2.82 5.31 -4.45
N THR A 37 -1.64 5.57 -3.93
CA THR A 37 -0.37 5.58 -4.68
C THR A 37 0.75 4.82 -3.99
N ALA A 38 0.51 4.24 -2.81
CA ALA A 38 1.51 3.48 -2.09
C ALA A 38 1.46 2.00 -2.49
N ILE A 39 2.60 1.46 -2.93
CA ILE A 39 2.70 0.08 -3.44
C ILE A 39 3.56 -0.74 -2.49
N GLN A 40 3.18 -2.00 -2.28
CA GLN A 40 3.92 -2.90 -1.40
C GLN A 40 5.33 -3.12 -1.93
N CYS A 41 6.30 -3.10 -1.01
CA CYS A 41 7.69 -3.35 -1.31
C CYS A 41 8.21 -4.44 -0.38
N ARG A 42 9.11 -5.26 -0.90
CA ARG A 42 10.03 -6.04 -0.08
C ARG A 42 11.27 -5.20 0.15
N VAL A 43 11.65 -5.01 1.42
CA VAL A 43 12.83 -4.24 1.80
C VAL A 43 13.94 -5.22 2.19
N THR A 44 15.06 -5.20 1.47
CA THR A 44 16.18 -6.12 1.67
C THR A 44 16.96 -5.72 2.92
N GLY A 45 17.32 -6.71 3.75
CA GLY A 45 18.15 -6.49 4.95
C GLY A 45 17.37 -6.05 6.20
N HIS A 46 16.05 -5.92 6.11
CA HIS A 46 15.20 -5.61 7.26
C HIS A 46 14.44 -6.84 7.75
N THR A 47 14.27 -6.94 9.06
CA THR A 47 13.50 -8.01 9.68
C THR A 47 12.02 -7.84 9.39
N GLU A 48 11.39 -8.91 8.94
CA GLU A 48 9.96 -8.93 8.62
C GLU A 48 9.07 -8.74 9.87
N LYS A 49 9.60 -9.03 11.06
CA LYS A 49 8.92 -8.89 12.36
C LYS A 49 9.44 -7.67 13.11
N GLU A 50 8.55 -6.79 13.53
CA GLU A 50 8.84 -5.64 14.40
C GLU A 50 7.73 -5.50 15.46
N THR A 51 7.91 -4.63 16.46
CA THR A 51 6.88 -4.36 17.50
C THR A 51 5.59 -3.83 16.87
N CYS A 52 4.45 -4.16 17.46
CA CYS A 52 3.13 -3.79 16.94
C CYS A 52 2.91 -2.27 16.88
N ASP A 53 3.39 -1.56 17.91
CA ASP A 53 3.31 -0.11 18.11
C ASP A 53 1.90 0.48 18.11
N PHE A 54 0.88 -0.36 18.23
CA PHE A 54 -0.49 0.11 18.36
C PHE A 54 -0.66 0.81 19.72
N PRO A 55 -1.16 2.06 19.76
CA PRO A 55 -1.37 2.77 21.02
C PRO A 55 -2.49 2.11 21.84
N LEU A 56 -2.22 1.81 23.11
CA LEU A 56 -3.17 1.14 23.99
C LEU A 56 -4.06 2.15 24.75
N LYS A 57 -5.28 1.72 25.11
CA LYS A 57 -6.14 2.50 26.01
C LYS A 57 -5.47 2.58 27.39
N GLY A 58 -5.17 3.79 27.85
CA GLY A 58 -4.41 4.01 29.09
C GLY A 58 -2.95 4.43 28.86
N GLY A 59 -2.53 4.57 27.61
CA GLY A 59 -1.18 5.00 27.24
C GLY A 59 -0.25 3.82 26.90
N GLY A 60 0.94 4.16 26.43
CA GLY A 60 1.92 3.18 25.93
C GLY A 60 1.52 2.54 24.60
N PHE A 61 2.33 1.56 24.20
CA PHE A 61 2.23 0.90 22.90
C PHE A 61 2.29 -0.62 23.05
N CYS A 62 1.55 -1.32 22.19
CA CYS A 62 1.59 -2.78 22.11
C CYS A 62 2.99 -3.25 21.67
N GLN A 63 3.64 -4.04 22.52
CA GLN A 63 5.00 -4.55 22.29
C GLN A 63 5.05 -5.93 21.61
N GLN A 64 3.89 -6.48 21.23
CA GLN A 64 3.84 -7.78 20.55
C GLN A 64 4.53 -7.71 19.19
N MET A 65 5.38 -8.69 18.88
CA MET A 65 6.02 -8.78 17.56
C MET A 65 4.98 -9.11 16.48
N ARG A 66 5.06 -8.42 15.35
CA ARG A 66 4.11 -8.51 14.24
C ARG A 66 4.85 -8.50 12.92
N THR A 67 4.39 -9.30 11.96
CA THR A 67 4.82 -9.18 10.57
C THR A 67 4.43 -7.81 10.02
N LYS A 68 5.35 -7.16 9.34
CA LYS A 68 5.18 -5.83 8.76
C LYS A 68 5.18 -5.90 7.24
N ASN A 69 4.17 -5.26 6.65
CA ASN A 69 4.18 -4.97 5.23
C ASN A 69 4.65 -3.51 5.04
N HIS A 70 5.57 -3.31 4.11
CA HIS A 70 6.11 -2.01 3.79
C HIS A 70 5.59 -1.55 2.44
N TYR A 71 5.31 -0.25 2.32
CA TYR A 71 4.77 0.36 1.13
C TYR A 71 5.51 1.66 0.83
N ARG A 72 5.75 1.95 -0.45
CA ARG A 72 6.33 3.23 -0.88
C ARG A 72 5.36 3.97 -1.78
N CYS A 73 5.14 5.25 -1.49
CA CYS A 73 4.40 6.14 -2.38
C CYS A 73 5.14 6.31 -3.72
N ARG A 74 4.45 6.05 -4.84
CA ARG A 74 5.03 6.21 -6.19
C ARG A 74 5.12 7.67 -6.68
N ARG A 75 4.38 8.59 -6.05
CA ARG A 75 4.49 10.02 -6.34
C ARG A 75 5.87 10.49 -5.88
N THR A 76 6.72 10.90 -6.81
CA THR A 76 8.13 11.23 -6.55
C THR A 76 8.28 12.36 -5.54
N GLU A 77 7.36 13.33 -5.56
CA GLU A 77 7.28 14.44 -4.62
C GLU A 77 6.87 14.05 -3.19
N CYS A 78 6.25 12.88 -3.03
CA CYS A 78 5.82 12.37 -1.72
C CYS A 78 6.79 11.30 -1.22
N ALA A 79 7.02 10.27 -2.04
CA ALA A 79 7.94 9.15 -1.84
C ALA A 79 7.88 8.46 -0.46
N THR A 80 6.85 8.75 0.35
CA THR A 80 6.82 8.36 1.76
C THR A 80 6.75 6.85 1.89
N TRP A 81 7.59 6.32 2.76
CA TRP A 81 7.52 4.95 3.24
C TRP A 81 6.45 4.78 4.32
N THR A 82 5.72 3.68 4.24
CA THR A 82 4.64 3.37 5.15
C THR A 82 4.74 1.92 5.58
N THR A 83 4.67 1.69 6.89
CA THR A 83 4.65 0.35 7.47
C THR A 83 3.25 0.08 8.02
N ILE A 84 2.77 -1.16 7.84
CA ILE A 84 1.51 -1.63 8.42
C ILE A 84 1.69 -3.04 8.99
N ASN A 85 1.03 -3.32 10.12
CA ASN A 85 0.91 -4.68 10.61
C ASN A 85 0.15 -5.54 9.58
N ALA A 86 0.76 -6.63 9.13
CA ALA A 86 0.15 -7.56 8.18
C ALA A 86 -1.16 -8.12 8.72
N ARG A 87 -2.13 -8.38 7.85
CA ARG A 87 -3.35 -9.08 8.26
C ARG A 87 -2.98 -10.52 8.63
N ASN A 88 -3.76 -11.10 9.55
CA ASN A 88 -3.62 -12.53 9.75
C ASN A 88 -4.17 -13.27 8.53
N SER A 89 -3.47 -14.30 8.12
CA SER A 89 -3.85 -15.23 7.07
C SER A 89 -3.59 -16.65 7.56
N GLU A 90 -3.92 -17.66 6.75
CA GLU A 90 -3.55 -19.05 7.02
C GLU A 90 -2.03 -19.17 7.23
N ASP A 91 -1.23 -18.45 6.42
CA ASP A 91 0.23 -18.45 6.49
C ASP A 91 0.83 -17.54 7.58
N ASN A 92 0.03 -16.64 8.17
CA ASN A 92 0.50 -15.68 9.17
C ASN A 92 -0.52 -15.53 10.31
N GLN A 93 -0.52 -16.49 11.23
CA GLN A 93 -1.33 -16.43 12.44
C GLN A 93 -0.53 -15.85 13.61
N GLU A 94 -0.89 -14.64 14.05
CA GLU A 94 -0.26 -13.98 15.19
C GLU A 94 -1.30 -13.65 16.27
N ALA A 95 -0.92 -13.71 17.55
CA ALA A 95 -1.83 -13.48 18.67
C ALA A 95 -2.40 -12.05 18.69
N CYS A 96 -1.56 -11.05 18.41
CA CYS A 96 -1.99 -9.66 18.33
C CYS A 96 -2.72 -9.39 17.00
N LYS A 97 -3.91 -8.78 17.09
CA LYS A 97 -4.81 -8.49 15.96
C LYS A 97 -4.88 -7.00 15.60
N HIS A 98 -4.06 -6.14 16.21
CA HIS A 98 -4.10 -4.72 15.96
C HIS A 98 -3.67 -4.37 14.53
N ARG A 99 -4.53 -3.64 13.82
CA ARG A 99 -4.18 -3.00 12.55
C ARG A 99 -3.61 -1.62 12.85
N HIS A 100 -2.31 -1.47 12.68
CA HIS A 100 -1.61 -0.21 12.89
C HIS A 100 -0.80 0.14 11.64
N LYS A 101 -0.90 1.39 11.19
CA LYS A 101 -0.25 1.92 10.00
C LYS A 101 0.41 3.25 10.34
N HIS A 102 1.68 3.42 9.99
CA HIS A 102 2.47 4.60 10.29
C HIS A 102 3.51 4.89 9.21
N ILE A 103 4.13 6.08 9.28
CA ILE A 103 5.30 6.43 8.47
C ILE A 103 6.47 5.57 8.92
N SER A 104 7.13 4.88 7.99
CA SER A 104 8.25 4.00 8.30
C SER A 104 9.48 4.79 8.73
N THR A 105 10.35 4.16 9.52
CA THR A 105 11.68 4.67 9.87
C THR A 105 12.61 4.77 8.66
N PHE A 106 12.40 3.97 7.60
CA PHE A 106 13.19 3.98 6.35
C PHE A 106 13.17 5.30 5.57
N GLN A 107 12.34 6.28 5.98
CA GLN A 107 12.13 7.51 5.24
C GLN A 107 13.44 8.25 4.88
N ASN A 108 14.50 8.05 5.66
CA ASN A 108 15.81 8.68 5.48
C ASN A 108 16.96 7.68 5.23
N GLU A 109 16.65 6.41 4.96
CA GLU A 109 17.66 5.35 4.80
C GLU A 109 17.81 4.96 3.32
N HIS A 110 19.04 4.68 2.90
CA HIS A 110 19.32 4.03 1.62
C HIS A 110 18.97 2.55 1.71
N VAL A 111 17.68 2.24 1.57
CA VAL A 111 17.19 0.86 1.57
C VAL A 111 17.10 0.31 0.15
N MET A 112 17.56 -0.93 -0.02
CA MET A 112 17.33 -1.69 -1.25
C MET A 112 15.93 -2.31 -1.18
N TYR A 113 15.14 -2.16 -2.22
CA TYR A 113 13.78 -2.69 -2.26
C TYR A 113 13.34 -3.08 -3.66
N GLU A 114 12.37 -3.98 -3.71
CA GLU A 114 11.65 -4.37 -4.92
C GLU A 114 10.15 -4.21 -4.70
N PHE A 115 9.43 -3.77 -5.74
CA PHE A 115 7.97 -3.74 -5.70
C PHE A 115 7.41 -5.15 -5.84
N LEU A 116 6.38 -5.47 -5.04
CA LEU A 116 5.66 -6.75 -5.08
C LEU A 116 4.39 -6.68 -5.92
#